data_AF-A0A398CIZ9-F1
#
_entry.id   AF-A0A398CIZ9-F1
#
_cell.length_a   1.000
_cell.length_b   1.000
_cell.length_c   1.000
_cell.angle_alpha   90.00
_cell.angle_beta   90.00
_cell.angle_gamma   90.00
#
_symmetry.space_group_name_H-M   'P 1'
#
loop_
_entity.id
_entity.type
_entity.pdbx_description
1 polymer ?
#
loop_
_entity_poly.entity_id
_entity_poly.type
_entity_poly.pdbx_seq_one_letter_code
_entity_poly.pdbx_strand_id
1 'polypeptide(L)'
;MIAIKALFQQLNEKTEDVLEFLRPSPQADEVDELDRLYEERESLLKELRKELASLSPAEVETYRPLYELWQVKETELRNLGEELLKKLDAKRMEAQNIRNLSGQYNSYLNQMPYGAYLDSKK
;
A
#
# COMPACT_ATOMS: atom_id res chain seq x y z
N MET A 1 18.42 16.91 21.36
CA MET A 1 18.57 17.20 19.92
C MET A 1 18.91 15.89 19.25
N ILE A 2 17.96 15.28 18.55
CA ILE A 2 18.25 14.11 17.71
C ILE A 2 19.04 14.65 16.51
N ALA A 3 20.16 14.01 16.17
CA ALA A 3 20.96 14.44 15.02
C ALA A 3 20.17 14.16 13.73
N ILE A 4 20.11 15.11 12.79
CA ILE A 4 19.44 14.97 11.48
C ILE A 4 19.82 13.66 10.76
N LYS A 5 21.07 13.22 10.91
CA LYS A 5 21.55 11.91 10.39
C LYS A 5 20.77 10.73 10.95
N ALA A 6 20.45 10.76 12.25
CA ALA A 6 19.66 9.72 12.90
C ALA A 6 18.19 9.74 12.44
N LEU A 7 17.65 10.91 12.08
CA LEU A 7 16.30 10.98 11.47
C LEU A 7 16.28 10.36 10.07
N PHE A 8 17.29 10.61 9.24
CA PHE A 8 17.42 9.92 7.95
C PHE A 8 17.57 8.42 8.10
N GLN A 9 18.35 7.96 9.10
CA GLN A 9 18.49 6.53 9.37
C GLN A 9 17.16 5.90 9.80
N GLN A 10 16.44 6.51 10.75
CA GLN A 10 15.13 6.03 11.19
C GLN A 10 14.10 6.02 10.06
N LEU A 11 14.12 7.03 9.17
CA LEU A 11 13.26 7.06 7.99
C LEU A 11 13.57 5.91 7.03
N ASN A 12 14.84 5.58 6.82
CA ASN A 12 15.22 4.43 6.01
C ASN A 12 14.76 3.12 6.64
N GLU A 13 14.98 2.93 7.94
CA GLU A 13 14.52 1.74 8.69
C GLU A 13 13.00 1.59 8.58
N LYS A 14 12.23 2.66 8.84
CA LYS A 14 10.77 2.64 8.72
C LYS A 14 10.27 2.43 7.29
N THR A 15 11.00 2.93 6.30
CA THR A 15 10.65 2.69 4.89
C THR A 15 10.90 1.23 4.51
N GLU A 16 11.96 0.60 5.05
CA GLU A 16 12.18 -0.85 4.87
C GLU A 16 11.12 -1.67 5.63
N ASP A 17 10.72 -1.29 6.84
CA ASP A 17 9.63 -1.96 7.57
C ASP A 17 8.33 -1.98 6.73
N VAL A 18 7.98 -0.85 6.10
CA VAL A 18 6.81 -0.76 5.21
C VAL A 18 7.00 -1.62 3.96
N LEU A 19 8.18 -1.62 3.36
CA LEU A 19 8.49 -2.47 2.20
C LEU A 19 8.37 -3.96 2.56
N GLU A 20 8.94 -4.38 3.69
CA GLU A 20 8.88 -5.75 4.19
C GLU A 20 7.45 -6.18 4.53
N PHE A 21 6.63 -5.25 5.05
CA PHE A 21 5.23 -5.49 5.30
C PHE A 21 4.41 -5.66 4.01
N LEU A 22 4.71 -4.85 2.97
CA LEU A 22 3.98 -4.87 1.70
C LEU A 22 4.43 -5.95 0.71
N ARG A 23 5.65 -6.50 0.87
CA ARG A 23 6.21 -7.57 0.02
C ARG A 23 5.38 -8.88 0.08
N PRO A 24 5.06 -9.45 1.26
CA PRO A 24 3.98 -10.41 1.35
C PRO A 24 2.67 -9.66 1.11
N SER A 25 1.78 -10.16 0.24
CA SER A 25 0.48 -9.51 0.02
C SER A 25 -0.23 -9.36 1.37
N PRO A 26 -0.48 -8.14 1.87
CA PRO A 26 -0.99 -7.94 3.22
C PRO A 26 -2.37 -8.56 3.37
N GLN A 27 -2.62 -9.20 4.52
CA GLN A 27 -3.94 -9.76 4.83
C GLN A 27 -4.87 -8.65 5.32
N ALA A 28 -6.19 -8.87 5.19
CA ALA A 28 -7.19 -7.86 5.57
C ALA A 28 -7.12 -7.46 7.06
N ASP A 29 -6.59 -8.34 7.92
CA ASP A 29 -6.46 -8.12 9.36
C ASP A 29 -5.19 -7.35 9.75
N GLU A 30 -4.33 -7.01 8.79
CA GLU A 30 -3.03 -6.37 9.04
C GLU A 30 -3.04 -4.88 8.60
N VAL A 31 -4.15 -4.37 8.08
CA VAL A 31 -4.27 -2.98 7.58
C VAL A 31 -4.00 -1.95 8.69
N ASP A 32 -4.42 -2.23 9.93
CA ASP A 32 -4.17 -1.35 11.08
C ASP A 32 -2.68 -1.19 11.39
N GLU A 33 -1.87 -2.24 11.16
CA GLU A 33 -0.41 -2.18 11.37
C GLU A 33 0.26 -1.38 10.25
N LEU A 34 -0.24 -1.47 9.01
CA LEU A 34 0.24 -0.65 7.91
C LEU A 34 -0.03 0.84 8.15
N ASP A 35 -1.24 1.18 8.59
CA ASP A 35 -1.60 2.57 8.93
C ASP A 35 -0.69 3.10 10.04
N ARG A 36 -0.44 2.30 11.08
CA ARG A 36 0.50 2.65 12.15
C ARG A 36 1.91 2.91 11.63
N LEU A 37 2.44 2.04 10.75
CA LEU A 37 3.77 2.23 10.16
C LEU A 37 3.86 3.54 9.36
N TYR A 38 2.79 3.90 8.62
CA TYR A 38 2.73 5.17 7.92
C TYR A 38 2.64 6.38 8.87
N GLU A 39 1.91 6.29 9.98
CA GLU A 39 1.83 7.35 10.99
C GLU A 39 3.19 7.60 11.68
N GLU A 40 3.90 6.52 12.04
CA GLU A 40 5.25 6.61 12.61
C GLU A 40 6.22 7.28 11.63
N ARG A 41 6.15 6.90 10.35
CA ARG A 41 6.98 7.47 9.28
C ARG A 41 6.66 8.95 9.02
N GLU A 42 5.38 9.32 8.98
CA GLU A 42 4.94 10.71 8.80
C GLU A 42 5.39 11.61 9.95
N SER A 43 5.42 11.07 11.18
CA SER A 43 5.93 11.78 12.35
C SER A 43 7.43 12.10 12.21
N LEU A 44 8.23 11.14 11.75
CA LEU A 44 9.65 11.33 11.47
C LEU A 44 9.90 12.36 10.35
N LEU A 45 9.08 12.37 9.29
CA LEU A 45 9.17 13.36 8.21
C LEU A 45 8.91 14.78 8.72
N LYS A 46 7.90 14.95 9.59
CA LYS A 46 7.60 16.23 10.22
C LYS A 46 8.76 16.72 11.08
N GLU A 47 9.37 15.82 11.86
CA GLU A 47 10.54 16.16 12.68
C GLU A 47 11.75 16.54 11.81
N LEU A 48 12.07 15.73 10.79
CA LEU A 48 13.14 16.03 9.84
C LEU A 48 12.94 17.39 9.16
N ARG A 49 11.72 17.69 8.70
CA ARG A 49 11.38 18.98 8.09
C ARG A 49 11.62 20.13 9.06
N LYS A 50 11.25 19.97 10.34
CA LYS A 50 11.44 20.98 11.37
C LYS A 50 12.93 21.24 11.64
N GLU A 51 13.71 20.17 11.79
CA GLU A 51 15.16 20.28 12.01
C GLU A 51 15.86 20.93 10.79
N LEU A 52 15.52 20.51 9.57
CA LEU A 52 16.07 21.12 8.34
C LEU A 52 15.68 22.59 8.16
N ALA A 53 14.47 22.98 8.55
CA ALA A 53 14.01 24.37 8.47
C ALA A 53 14.76 25.31 9.41
N SER A 54 15.42 24.78 10.44
CA SER A 54 16.24 25.56 11.37
C SER A 54 17.65 25.87 10.85
N LEU A 55 18.05 25.23 9.74
CA LEU A 55 19.39 25.33 9.17
C LEU A 55 19.45 26.33 8.02
N SER A 56 20.64 26.87 7.78
CA SER A 56 20.93 27.64 6.57
C SER A 56 20.96 26.74 5.33
N PRO A 57 20.74 27.29 4.11
CA PRO A 57 20.79 26.50 2.88
C PRO A 57 22.12 25.75 2.69
N ALA A 58 23.24 26.33 3.10
CA ALA A 58 24.56 25.71 3.01
C ALA A 58 24.68 24.49 3.95
N GLU A 59 24.07 24.55 5.13
CA GLU A 59 24.05 23.43 6.08
C GLU A 59 23.10 22.33 5.62
N VAL A 60 21.94 22.67 5.06
CA VAL A 60 21.01 21.69 4.47
C VAL A 60 21.67 20.89 3.36
N GLU A 61 22.46 21.57 2.51
CA GLU A 61 23.15 20.95 1.38
C GLU A 61 24.13 19.84 1.81
N THR A 62 24.67 19.91 3.04
CA THR A 62 25.55 18.85 3.58
C THR A 62 24.83 17.52 3.77
N TYR A 63 23.49 17.51 3.83
CA TYR A 63 22.67 16.32 3.98
C TYR A 63 22.14 15.79 2.64
N ARG A 64 22.44 16.43 1.50
CA ARG A 64 22.02 15.97 0.17
C ARG A 64 22.33 14.48 -0.09
N PRO A 65 23.53 13.95 0.24
CA PRO A 65 23.80 12.53 0.01
C PRO A 65 22.88 11.59 0.80
N LEU A 66 22.44 11.98 2.01
CA LEU A 66 21.51 11.18 2.81
C LEU A 66 20.10 11.21 2.22
N TYR A 67 19.68 12.37 1.72
CA TYR A 67 18.42 12.51 1.00
C TYR A 67 18.40 11.63 -0.26
N GLU A 68 19.48 11.63 -1.06
CA GLU A 68 19.57 10.81 -2.27
C GLU A 68 19.47 9.31 -1.95
N LEU A 69 20.15 8.86 -0.89
CA LEU A 69 20.05 7.47 -0.42
C LEU A 69 18.62 7.10 0.00
N TRP A 70 17.98 7.95 0.78
CA TRP A 70 16.59 7.74 1.19
C TRP A 70 15.62 7.78 0.00
N GLN A 71 15.85 8.66 -0.98
CA GLN A 71 15.02 8.79 -2.17
C GLN A 71 14.98 7.52 -3.03
N VAL A 72 16.06 6.73 -3.04
CA VAL A 72 16.07 5.42 -3.70
C VAL A 72 15.02 4.49 -3.07
N LYS A 73 14.95 4.46 -1.74
CA LYS A 73 13.97 3.64 -1.00
C LYS A 73 12.54 4.14 -1.17
N GLU A 74 12.34 5.46 -1.20
CA GLU A 74 11.04 6.04 -1.54
C GLU A 74 10.54 5.63 -2.92
N THR A 75 11.47 5.58 -3.88
CA THR A 75 11.14 5.15 -5.24
C THR A 75 10.77 3.67 -5.29
N GLU A 76 11.48 2.82 -4.54
CA GLU A 76 11.14 1.40 -4.37
C GLU A 76 9.73 1.24 -3.80
N LEU A 77 9.43 1.95 -2.71
CA LEU A 77 8.11 1.91 -2.05
C LEU A 77 6.99 2.36 -2.98
N ARG A 78 7.20 3.46 -3.72
CA ARG A 78 6.21 3.94 -4.71
C ARG A 78 5.95 2.88 -5.79
N ASN A 79 7.01 2.30 -6.34
CA ASN A 79 6.86 1.30 -7.41
C ASN A 79 6.10 0.06 -6.91
N LEU A 80 6.39 -0.40 -5.69
CA LEU A 80 5.66 -1.50 -5.07
C LEU A 80 4.19 -1.15 -4.85
N GLY A 81 3.89 0.04 -4.34
CA GLY A 81 2.52 0.53 -4.16
C GLY A 81 1.74 0.56 -5.47
N GLU A 82 2.34 1.05 -6.56
CA GLU A 82 1.73 1.03 -7.89
C GLU A 82 1.47 -0.39 -8.41
N GLU A 83 2.38 -1.34 -8.16
CA GLU A 83 2.20 -2.74 -8.53
C GLU A 83 1.04 -3.39 -7.76
N LEU A 84 0.94 -3.13 -6.46
CA LEU A 84 -0.14 -3.63 -5.61
C LEU A 84 -1.51 -3.07 -6.04
N LEU A 85 -1.59 -1.78 -6.36
CA LEU A 85 -2.82 -1.17 -6.89
C LEU A 85 -3.25 -1.81 -8.21
N LYS A 86 -2.30 -2.04 -9.14
CA LYS A 86 -2.59 -2.74 -10.41
C LYS A 86 -3.10 -4.17 -10.16
N LYS A 87 -2.52 -4.90 -9.21
CA LYS A 87 -2.99 -6.25 -8.82
C LYS A 87 -4.41 -6.19 -8.24
N LEU A 88 -4.71 -5.19 -7.42
CA LEU A 88 -6.04 -5.00 -6.84
C LEU A 88 -7.09 -4.69 -7.91
N ASP A 89 -6.76 -3.83 -8.87
CA ASP A 89 -7.63 -3.54 -10.02
C ASP A 89 -7.89 -4.80 -10.86
N ALA A 90 -6.86 -5.59 -11.14
CA ALA A 90 -7.01 -6.87 -11.85
C ALA A 90 -7.93 -7.84 -11.08
N LYS A 91 -7.76 -7.96 -9.77
CA LYS A 91 -8.61 -8.79 -8.89
C LYS A 91 -10.05 -8.30 -8.86
N ARG A 92 -10.26 -6.98 -8.87
CA ARG A 92 -11.59 -6.38 -8.95
C ARG A 92 -12.29 -6.73 -10.27
N MET A 93 -11.58 -6.63 -11.39
CA MET A 93 -12.12 -7.02 -12.70
C MET A 93 -12.44 -8.52 -12.76
N GLU A 94 -11.58 -9.36 -12.21
CA GLU A 94 -11.80 -10.81 -12.09
C GLU A 94 -13.09 -11.11 -11.29
N ALA A 95 -13.27 -10.48 -10.13
CA ALA A 95 -14.48 -10.64 -9.32
C ALA A 95 -15.75 -10.19 -10.06
N GLN A 96 -15.67 -9.12 -10.85
CA GLN A 96 -16.80 -8.67 -11.68
C GLN A 96 -17.14 -9.66 -12.79
N ASN A 97 -16.13 -10.24 -13.44
CA ASN A 97 -16.33 -11.28 -14.46
C ASN A 97 -16.98 -12.53 -13.87
N ILE A 98 -16.55 -12.96 -12.68
CA ILE A 98 -17.17 -14.09 -11.95
C ILE A 98 -18.63 -13.80 -11.64
N ARG A 99 -18.97 -12.59 -11.17
CA ARG A 99 -20.37 -12.18 -10.92
C ARG A 99 -21.22 -12.24 -12.20
N ASN A 100 -20.69 -11.76 -13.31
CA ASN A 100 -21.38 -11.79 -14.60
C ASN A 100 -21.64 -13.24 -15.06
N LEU A 101 -20.63 -14.11 -14.97
CA LEU A 101 -20.75 -15.53 -15.30
C LEU A 101 -21.77 -16.25 -14.40
N SER A 102 -21.74 -15.98 -13.09
CA SER A 102 -22.71 -16.53 -12.14
C SER A 102 -24.13 -16.04 -12.45
N GLY A 103 -24.32 -14.77 -12.80
CA GLY A 103 -25.62 -14.24 -13.22
C GLY A 103 -26.14 -14.91 -14.49
N GLN A 104 -25.27 -15.10 -15.49
CA GLN A 104 -25.62 -15.84 -16.72
C GLN A 104 -25.99 -17.28 -16.40
N TYR A 105 -25.22 -17.97 -15.56
CA TYR A 105 -25.49 -19.34 -15.14
C TYR A 105 -26.85 -19.47 -14.42
N ASN A 106 -27.16 -18.55 -13.50
CA ASN A 106 -28.46 -18.51 -12.82
C ASN A 106 -29.61 -18.26 -13.82
N SER A 107 -29.40 -17.38 -14.80
CA SER A 107 -30.38 -17.18 -15.88
C SER A 107 -30.61 -18.44 -16.70
N TYR A 108 -29.55 -19.18 -17.05
CA TYR A 108 -29.66 -20.44 -17.79
C TYR A 108 -30.41 -21.50 -16.99
N LEU A 109 -30.13 -21.65 -15.69
CA LEU A 109 -30.84 -22.60 -14.83
C LEU A 109 -32.34 -22.29 -14.74
N ASN A 110 -32.71 -21.02 -14.62
CA ASN A 110 -34.12 -20.61 -14.52
C ASN A 110 -34.90 -20.79 -15.84
N GLN A 111 -34.22 -20.78 -16.98
CA GLN A 111 -34.84 -20.95 -18.30
C GLN A 111 -34.94 -22.42 -18.73
N MET A 112 -34.22 -23.34 -18.09
CA MET A 112 -34.32 -24.76 -18.40
C MET A 112 -35.57 -25.40 -17.76
N PRO A 113 -36.18 -26.41 -18.42
CA PRO A 113 -37.42 -27.04 -17.94
C PRO A 113 -37.32 -27.67 -16.54
N TYR A 114 -36.11 -27.95 -16.06
CA TYR A 114 -35.84 -28.46 -14.70
C TYR A 114 -35.63 -27.36 -13.63
N GLY A 115 -35.40 -26.10 -14.02
CA GLY A 115 -35.28 -24.97 -13.08
C GLY A 115 -36.60 -24.68 -12.36
N ALA A 116 -37.71 -24.73 -13.09
CA ALA A 116 -39.06 -24.63 -12.54
C ALA A 116 -39.44 -25.78 -11.58
N TYR A 117 -38.78 -26.94 -11.71
CA TYR A 117 -38.98 -28.10 -10.83
C TYR A 117 -38.28 -27.96 -9.47
N LEU A 118 -37.21 -27.17 -9.39
CA LEU A 118 -36.49 -26.93 -8.13
C LEU A 118 -37.12 -25.79 -7.32
N ASP A 119 -37.70 -24.80 -7.99
CA ASP A 119 -38.33 -23.64 -7.34
C ASP A 119 -39.73 -23.95 -6.78
N SER A 120 -40.38 -25.01 -7.25
CA SER A 120 -41.70 -25.47 -6.76
C SER A 120 -41.65 -26.31 -5.47
N LYS A 121 -40.46 -26.46 -4.85
CA LYS A 121 -40.27 -27.22 -3.59
C LYS A 121 -40.01 -26.35 -2.34
N LYS A 122 -40.27 -25.05 -2.38
CA LYS A 122 -40.27 -24.18 -1.19
C LYS A 122 -41.67 -23.85 -0.71
#